data_AF-A0A3M1B7J6-F1
#
_entry.id   AF-A0A3M1B7J6-F1
#
_cell.length_a   1.000
_cell.length_b   1.000
_cell.length_c   1.000
_cell.angle_alpha   90.00
_cell.angle_beta   90.00
_cell.angle_gamma   90.00
#
_symmetry.space_group_name_H-M   'P 1'
#
loop_
_entity.id
_entity.type
_entity.pdbx_description
1 polymer ?
#
loop_
_entity_poly.entity_id
_entity_poly.type
_entity_poly.pdbx_seq_one_letter_code
_entity_poly.pdbx_strand_id
1 'polypeptide(L)'
;RSGESQQGGQQEQQIIQLYEAGDYENALKLMKDLQSRFEAEHSSEFYFDLGILQLFANHPSEALESFQNVKTGHTFDLQWYRAWALLFAKHNEEAKAAFDGLATQPNPFQKEAQRLLEFLP
;
A
#
# COMPACT_ATOMS: atom_id res chain seq x y z
N ARG A 1 18.38 10.36 -25.19
CA ARG A 1 17.93 10.20 -23.79
C ARG A 1 16.43 10.48 -23.60
N SER A 2 15.63 10.65 -24.67
CA SER A 2 14.22 11.06 -24.58
C SER A 2 13.21 9.91 -24.53
N GLY A 3 13.63 8.67 -24.80
CA GLY A 3 12.72 7.51 -24.90
C GLY A 3 12.37 6.86 -23.56
N GLU A 4 13.30 6.85 -22.60
CA GLU A 4 13.09 6.21 -21.29
C GLU A 4 12.08 6.99 -20.43
N SER A 5 12.14 8.32 -20.46
CA SER A 5 11.19 9.19 -19.74
C SER A 5 9.78 9.13 -20.32
N GLN A 6 9.65 8.95 -21.64
CA GLN A 6 8.34 8.79 -22.29
C GLN A 6 7.72 7.42 -22.02
N GLN A 7 8.53 6.36 -21.99
CA GLN A 7 8.07 5.01 -21.63
C GLN A 7 7.65 4.92 -20.16
N GLY A 8 8.39 5.52 -19.23
CA GLY A 8 8.04 5.53 -17.81
C GLY A 8 6.65 6.13 -17.56
N GLY A 9 6.39 7.32 -18.11
CA GLY A 9 5.08 7.96 -17.97
C GLY A 9 3.92 7.21 -18.62
N GLN A 10 4.17 6.44 -19.69
CA GLN A 10 3.15 5.58 -20.31
C GLN A 10 2.83 4.36 -19.43
N GLN A 11 3.86 3.75 -18.81
CA GLN A 11 3.67 2.61 -17.92
C GLN A 11 2.93 3.01 -16.63
N GLU A 12 3.25 4.17 -16.05
CA GLU A 12 2.53 4.71 -14.88
C GLU A 12 1.03 4.93 -15.17
N GLN A 13 0.70 5.54 -16.31
CA GLN A 13 -0.70 5.72 -16.71
C GLN A 13 -1.43 4.39 -16.89
N GLN A 14 -0.76 3.37 -17.42
CA GLN A 14 -1.35 2.05 -17.57
C GLN A 14 -1.60 1.37 -16.21
N ILE A 15 -0.70 1.53 -15.25
CA ILE A 15 -0.89 1.03 -13.87
C ILE A 15 -2.14 1.67 -13.24
N ILE A 16 -2.30 2.99 -13.38
CA ILE A 16 -3.47 3.71 -12.87
C ILE A 16 -4.76 3.19 -13.51
N GLN A 17 -4.78 3.03 -14.84
CA GLN A 17 -5.96 2.51 -15.55
C GLN A 17 -6.34 1.10 -15.09
N LEU A 18 -5.36 0.23 -14.88
CA LEU A 18 -5.60 -1.13 -14.39
C LEU A 18 -6.10 -1.11 -12.94
N TYR A 19 -5.54 -0.25 -12.09
CA TYR A 19 -6.01 -0.06 -10.71
C TYR A 19 -7.47 0.43 -10.66
N GLU A 20 -7.82 1.45 -11.45
CA GLU A 20 -9.18 1.97 -11.55
C GLU A 20 -10.17 0.93 -12.09
N ALA A 21 -9.71 0.05 -12.97
CA ALA A 21 -10.50 -1.07 -13.49
C ALA A 21 -10.61 -2.25 -12.49
N GLY A 22 -9.89 -2.23 -11.38
CA GLY A 22 -9.84 -3.32 -10.40
C GLY A 22 -8.95 -4.50 -10.83
N ASP A 23 -8.17 -4.35 -11.91
CA ASP A 23 -7.24 -5.36 -12.40
C ASP A 23 -5.88 -5.24 -11.68
N TYR A 24 -5.92 -5.49 -10.37
CA TYR A 24 -4.78 -5.26 -9.48
C TYR A 24 -3.60 -6.19 -9.77
N GLU A 25 -3.84 -7.41 -10.25
CA GLU A 25 -2.79 -8.36 -10.58
C GLU A 25 -1.96 -7.90 -11.80
N ASN A 26 -2.62 -7.41 -12.85
CA ASN A 26 -1.90 -6.87 -14.00
C ASN A 26 -1.25 -5.51 -13.66
N ALA A 27 -1.88 -4.68 -12.82
CA ALA A 27 -1.27 -3.45 -12.31
C ALA A 27 0.01 -3.76 -11.52
N LEU A 28 -0.04 -4.74 -10.61
CA LEU A 28 1.08 -5.19 -9.80
C LEU A 28 2.22 -5.74 -10.66
N LYS A 29 1.90 -6.51 -11.71
CA LYS A 29 2.90 -7.02 -12.64
C LYS A 29 3.68 -5.88 -13.31
N LEU A 30 2.98 -4.86 -13.82
CA LEU A 30 3.64 -3.69 -14.42
C LEU A 30 4.46 -2.90 -13.39
N MET A 31 3.95 -2.74 -12.18
CA MET A 31 4.68 -2.06 -11.09
C MET A 31 5.97 -2.80 -10.71
N LYS A 32 5.96 -4.14 -10.66
CA LYS A 32 7.16 -4.97 -10.40
C LYS A 32 8.17 -4.89 -11.55
N ASP A 33 7.73 -4.81 -12.79
CA ASP A 33 8.63 -4.59 -13.95
C ASP A 33 9.34 -3.21 -13.85
N LEU A 34 8.66 -2.21 -13.30
CA LEU A 34 9.24 -0.90 -13.00
C LEU A 34 10.19 -0.91 -11.79
N GLN A 35 10.01 -1.84 -10.83
CA GLN A 35 10.83 -1.91 -9.61
C GLN A 35 12.33 -1.95 -9.92
N SER A 36 12.75 -2.75 -10.90
CA SER A 36 14.16 -2.83 -11.32
C SER A 36 14.75 -1.50 -11.83
N ARG A 37 13.90 -0.56 -12.26
CA ARG A 37 14.27 0.76 -12.77
C ARG A 37 14.26 1.83 -11.67
N PHE A 38 13.35 1.70 -10.70
CA PHE A 38 13.18 2.63 -9.58
C PHE A 38 13.87 2.18 -8.29
N GLU A 39 14.43 0.96 -8.25
CA GLU A 39 15.33 0.50 -7.18
C GLU A 39 16.53 1.44 -7.01
N ALA A 40 16.91 2.24 -8.02
CA ALA A 40 17.94 3.25 -7.83
C ALA A 40 17.47 4.44 -6.94
N GLU A 41 16.16 4.71 -6.89
CA GLU A 41 15.59 5.88 -6.22
C GLU A 41 14.95 5.58 -4.85
N HIS A 42 14.62 4.31 -4.55
CA HIS A 42 14.10 3.85 -3.24
C HIS A 42 13.07 4.81 -2.61
N SER A 43 12.19 5.42 -3.41
CA SER A 43 11.33 6.46 -2.87
C SER A 43 10.27 5.82 -1.96
N SER A 44 10.02 6.44 -0.81
CA SER A 44 8.95 6.02 0.10
C SER A 44 7.59 5.93 -0.63
N GLU A 45 7.38 6.76 -1.65
CA GLU A 45 6.19 6.75 -2.51
C GLU A 45 6.05 5.42 -3.25
N PHE A 46 7.11 4.96 -3.93
CA PHE A 46 7.06 3.73 -4.72
C PHE A 46 6.68 2.52 -3.85
N TYR A 47 7.29 2.40 -2.68
CA TYR A 47 6.99 1.32 -1.75
C TYR A 47 5.59 1.41 -1.14
N PHE A 48 5.07 2.63 -0.98
CA PHE A 48 3.71 2.85 -0.53
C PHE A 48 2.70 2.39 -1.58
N ASP A 49 2.86 2.83 -2.83
CA ASP A 49 1.99 2.44 -3.95
C ASP A 49 2.06 0.94 -4.24
N LEU A 50 3.26 0.35 -4.20
CA LEU A 50 3.46 -1.09 -4.36
C LEU A 50 2.72 -1.87 -3.27
N GLY A 51 2.84 -1.43 -2.02
CA GLY A 51 2.15 -2.06 -0.88
C GLY A 51 0.63 -1.98 -1.00
N ILE A 52 0.09 -0.86 -1.48
CA ILE A 52 -1.33 -0.72 -1.79
C ILE A 52 -1.74 -1.73 -2.88
N LEU A 53 -1.04 -1.77 -4.00
CA LEU A 53 -1.36 -2.70 -5.09
C LEU A 53 -1.32 -4.16 -4.65
N GLN A 54 -0.31 -4.55 -3.87
CA GLN A 54 -0.20 -5.89 -3.30
C GLN A 54 -1.39 -6.21 -2.39
N LEU A 55 -1.80 -5.26 -1.54
CA LEU A 55 -2.95 -5.46 -0.65
C LEU A 55 -4.24 -5.68 -1.45
N PHE A 56 -4.51 -4.84 -2.45
CA PHE A 56 -5.71 -4.96 -3.31
C PHE A 56 -5.69 -6.20 -4.21
N ALA A 57 -4.50 -6.66 -4.63
CA ALA A 57 -4.29 -7.92 -5.31
C ALA A 57 -4.32 -9.15 -4.37
N ASN A 58 -4.70 -8.99 -3.09
CA ASN A 58 -4.81 -10.06 -2.11
C ASN A 58 -3.46 -10.75 -1.78
N HIS A 59 -2.36 -9.99 -1.78
CA HIS A 59 -1.02 -10.38 -1.33
C HIS A 59 -0.63 -9.62 -0.05
N PRO A 60 -1.32 -9.84 1.08
CA PRO A 60 -1.16 -9.01 2.28
C PRO A 60 0.23 -9.15 2.94
N SER A 61 0.87 -10.32 2.87
CA SER A 61 2.23 -10.49 3.40
C SER A 61 3.26 -9.68 2.61
N GLU A 62 3.17 -9.68 1.28
CA GLU A 62 4.04 -8.86 0.43
C GLU A 62 3.79 -7.36 0.65
N ALA A 63 2.52 -6.97 0.84
CA ALA A 63 2.18 -5.58 1.17
C ALA A 63 2.87 -5.11 2.44
N LEU A 64 2.91 -5.96 3.48
CA LEU A 64 3.63 -5.64 4.73
C LEU A 64 5.12 -5.43 4.51
N GLU A 65 5.76 -6.24 3.65
CA GLU A 65 7.18 -6.08 3.30
C GLU A 65 7.43 -4.75 2.57
N SER A 66 6.59 -4.39 1.60
CA SER A 66 6.69 -3.10 0.91
C SER A 66 6.51 -1.93 1.88
N PHE A 67 5.51 -2.00 2.75
CA PHE A 67 5.26 -0.95 3.74
C PHE A 67 6.39 -0.76 4.76
N GLN A 68 7.23 -1.78 5.02
CA GLN A 68 8.43 -1.62 5.86
C GLN A 68 9.51 -0.75 5.21
N ASN A 69 9.49 -0.61 3.88
CA ASN A 69 10.45 0.18 3.12
C ASN A 69 10.04 1.66 2.98
N VAL A 70 8.83 2.03 3.37
CA VAL A 70 8.36 3.42 3.43
C VAL A 70 9.03 4.11 4.64
N LYS A 71 9.96 5.05 4.38
CA LYS A 71 10.76 5.71 5.45
C LYS A 71 10.28 7.11 5.81
N THR A 72 9.54 7.75 4.91
CA THR A 72 9.12 9.15 5.01
C THR A 72 7.73 9.33 4.39
N GLY A 73 7.00 10.36 4.81
CA GLY A 73 5.64 10.63 4.28
C GLY A 73 4.56 9.66 4.80
N HIS A 74 3.35 9.78 4.26
CA HIS A 74 2.23 8.84 4.42
C HIS A 74 1.89 8.42 5.85
N THR A 75 1.93 9.32 6.83
CA THR A 75 1.95 8.94 8.25
C THR A 75 0.73 8.11 8.66
N PHE A 76 -0.49 8.62 8.43
CA PHE A 76 -1.71 7.92 8.80
C PHE A 76 -2.18 6.94 7.73
N ASP A 77 -1.99 7.25 6.45
CA ASP A 77 -2.38 6.36 5.35
C ASP A 77 -1.58 5.06 5.39
N LEU A 78 -0.26 5.12 5.63
CA LEU A 78 0.58 3.94 5.82
C LEU A 78 0.11 3.12 7.03
N GLN A 79 -0.18 3.76 8.15
CA GLN A 79 -0.67 3.05 9.34
C GLN A 79 -2.00 2.34 9.05
N TRP A 80 -2.91 3.01 8.35
CA TRP A 80 -4.20 2.47 7.95
C TRP A 80 -4.05 1.24 7.06
N TYR A 81 -3.32 1.35 5.94
CA TYR A 81 -3.14 0.23 5.02
C TYR A 81 -2.33 -0.92 5.63
N ARG A 82 -1.35 -0.63 6.50
CA ARG A 82 -0.65 -1.67 7.25
C ARG A 82 -1.56 -2.42 8.22
N ALA A 83 -2.49 -1.74 8.88
CA ALA A 83 -3.46 -2.40 9.77
C ALA A 83 -4.35 -3.38 8.99
N TRP A 84 -4.81 -2.99 7.79
CA TRP A 84 -5.54 -3.87 6.88
C TRP A 84 -4.70 -5.05 6.39
N ALA A 85 -3.44 -4.80 6.00
CA ALA A 85 -2.54 -5.85 5.57
C ALA A 85 -2.28 -6.88 6.70
N LEU A 86 -2.07 -6.43 7.94
CA LEU A 86 -1.97 -7.32 9.10
C LEU A 86 -3.24 -8.16 9.29
N LEU A 87 -4.42 -7.55 9.18
CA LEU A 87 -5.69 -8.25 9.33
C LEU A 87 -5.88 -9.33 8.26
N PHE A 88 -5.61 -9.01 6.99
CA PHE A 88 -5.74 -9.96 5.90
C PHE A 88 -4.66 -11.05 5.92
N ALA A 89 -3.47 -10.74 6.44
CA ALA A 89 -2.42 -11.72 6.74
C ALA A 89 -2.72 -12.59 7.98
N LYS A 90 -3.86 -12.38 8.67
CA LYS A 90 -4.26 -13.10 9.90
C LYS A 90 -3.41 -12.81 11.14
N HIS A 91 -2.71 -11.69 11.14
CA HIS A 91 -1.99 -11.18 12.31
C HIS A 91 -2.96 -10.37 13.19
N ASN A 92 -3.99 -11.03 13.73
CA ASN A 92 -5.15 -10.35 14.33
C ASN A 92 -4.79 -9.45 15.52
N GLU A 93 -3.87 -9.89 16.39
CA GLU A 93 -3.45 -9.09 17.56
C GLU A 93 -2.71 -7.81 17.14
N GLU A 94 -1.79 -7.93 16.19
CA GLU A 94 -1.05 -6.79 15.63
C GLU A 94 -1.99 -5.84 14.87
N ALA A 95 -2.92 -6.38 14.09
CA ALA A 95 -3.92 -5.59 13.38
C ALA A 95 -4.78 -4.79 14.36
N LYS A 96 -5.26 -5.43 15.43
CA LYS A 96 -6.05 -4.79 16.48
C LYS A 96 -5.26 -3.68 17.17
N ALA A 97 -4.01 -3.93 17.52
CA ALA A 97 -3.13 -2.90 18.10
C ALA A 97 -2.92 -1.72 17.15
N ALA A 98 -2.76 -1.98 15.85
CA ALA A 98 -2.61 -0.93 14.84
C ALA A 98 -3.89 -0.08 14.68
N PHE A 99 -5.07 -0.71 14.62
CA PHE A 99 -6.35 0.01 14.59
C PHE A 99 -6.61 0.78 15.89
N ASP A 100 -6.25 0.25 17.06
CA ASP A 100 -6.35 0.95 18.35
C ASP A 100 -5.49 2.23 18.38
N GLY A 101 -4.26 2.15 17.87
CA GLY A 101 -3.40 3.32 17.70
C GLY A 101 -4.01 4.41 16.80
N LEU A 102 -4.78 4.02 15.78
CA LEU A 102 -5.52 4.96 14.93
C LEU A 102 -6.81 5.46 15.59
N ALA A 103 -7.44 4.70 16.47
CA ALA A 103 -8.67 5.08 17.16
C ALA A 103 -8.46 6.12 18.28
N THR A 104 -7.25 6.17 18.85
CA THR A 104 -6.92 6.93 20.06
C THR A 104 -6.43 8.37 19.81
N GLN A 105 -6.06 8.71 18.58
CA GLN A 105 -5.56 10.05 18.21
C GLN A 105 -6.37 10.68 17.06
N PRO A 106 -6.53 12.02 17.00
CA PRO A 106 -7.18 12.67 15.86
C PRO A 106 -6.45 12.42 14.54
N ASN A 107 -7.12 11.75 13.60
CA ASN A 107 -6.62 11.49 12.25
C ASN A 107 -7.81 11.16 11.31
N PRO A 108 -7.61 11.16 9.99
CA PRO A 108 -8.69 10.89 9.02
C PRO A 108 -9.42 9.56 9.22
N PHE A 109 -8.75 8.55 9.76
CA PHE A 109 -9.27 7.19 9.94
C PHE A 109 -9.83 6.92 11.34
N GLN A 110 -9.73 7.87 12.28
CA GLN A 110 -10.04 7.63 13.70
C GLN A 110 -11.43 7.01 13.92
N LYS A 111 -12.47 7.60 13.32
CA LYS A 111 -13.85 7.12 13.48
C LYS A 111 -14.06 5.74 12.88
N GLU A 112 -13.42 5.47 11.74
CA GLU A 112 -13.54 4.17 11.08
C GLU A 112 -12.80 3.09 11.87
N ALA A 113 -11.61 3.40 12.37
CA ALA A 113 -10.85 2.51 13.24
C ALA A 113 -11.62 2.16 14.53
N GLN A 114 -12.24 3.15 15.19
CA GLN A 114 -13.12 2.93 16.34
C GLN A 114 -14.25 1.96 16.02
N ARG A 115 -14.92 2.16 14.88
CA ARG A 115 -16.01 1.28 14.44
C ARG A 115 -15.52 -0.13 14.17
N LEU A 116 -14.40 -0.30 13.46
CA LEU A 116 -13.85 -1.62 13.13
C LEU A 116 -13.50 -2.43 14.39
N LEU A 117 -12.96 -1.78 15.42
CA LEU A 117 -12.59 -2.45 16.68
C LEU A 117 -13.77 -3.08 17.42
N GLU A 118 -15.01 -2.64 17.16
CA GLU A 118 -16.21 -3.28 17.70
C GLU A 118 -16.49 -4.67 17.08
N PHE A 119 -15.95 -4.94 15.89
CA PHE A 119 -16.18 -6.16 15.12
C PHE A 119 -14.94 -7.05 14.94
N LEU A 120 -13.75 -6.53 15.27
CA LEU A 120 -12.53 -7.31 15.21
C LEU A 120 -12.50 -8.35 16.35
N PRO A 121 -12.05 -9.59 16.06
CA PRO A 121 -12.00 -10.66 17.05
C PRO A 121 -11.07 -10.39 18.26
#